data_AF-A0A495QSK2-F1
#
_entry.id   AF-A0A495QSK2-F1
#
_cell.length_a   1.000
_cell.length_b   1.000
_cell.length_c   1.000
_cell.angle_alpha   90.00
_cell.angle_beta   90.00
_cell.angle_gamma   90.00
#
_symmetry.space_group_name_H-M   'P 1'
#
loop_
_entity.id
_entity.type
_entity.pdbx_description
1 polymer ?
#
loop_
_entity_poly.entity_id
_entity_poly.type
_entity_poly.pdbx_seq_one_letter_code
_entity_poly.pdbx_strand_id
1 'polypeptide(L)'
;MANPKCEHCDGPMPLLSRPSLARFCSGRCRVAAHRARRRIPAEMTGRDRWVRRTARKVPVTVDGRAASSTNPATWASYRQALASGTGAGLGFVLNGDGIVCVDLDHCLEAGEVAPWARRLLDRFPATYVEVSPSGDGLHVFGFADVVRGRHVRLDGGRAEVYGTGRFICVTGDRFEGAPARLADMTAAVAALCAA
;
A
#
# COMPACT_ATOMS: atom_id res chain seq x y z
N MET A 1 -16.72 31.57 -9.89
CA MET A 1 -15.62 30.72 -9.42
C MET A 1 -16.10 29.97 -8.19
N ALA A 2 -16.13 28.63 -8.21
CA ALA A 2 -16.55 27.86 -7.04
C ALA A 2 -15.56 28.12 -5.90
N ASN A 3 -16.07 28.46 -4.72
CA ASN A 3 -15.24 28.62 -3.54
C ASN A 3 -14.59 27.25 -3.23
N PRO A 4 -13.27 27.14 -3.03
CA PRO A 4 -12.66 25.86 -2.69
C PRO A 4 -13.33 25.30 -1.43
N LYS A 5 -13.56 23.98 -1.44
CA LYS A 5 -14.13 23.22 -0.32
C LYS A 5 -13.06 22.38 0.35
N CYS A 6 -13.26 22.07 1.62
CA CYS A 6 -12.40 21.17 2.37
C CYS A 6 -12.44 19.75 1.78
N GLU A 7 -11.27 19.18 1.46
CA GLU A 7 -11.16 17.79 0.94
C GLU A 7 -11.64 16.70 1.93
N HIS A 8 -11.96 17.05 3.18
CA HIS A 8 -12.40 16.08 4.20
C HIS A 8 -13.89 16.14 4.53
N CYS A 9 -14.45 17.34 4.68
CA CYS A 9 -15.81 17.54 5.18
C CYS A 9 -16.71 18.33 4.23
N ASP A 10 -16.21 18.69 3.04
CA ASP A 10 -16.89 19.52 2.04
C ASP A 10 -17.32 20.92 2.52
N GLY A 11 -16.93 21.30 3.74
CA GLY A 11 -17.22 22.60 4.34
C GLY A 11 -16.40 23.74 3.74
N PRO A 12 -16.76 25.00 4.07
CA PRO A 12 -16.06 26.17 3.58
C PRO A 12 -14.61 26.22 4.05
N MET A 13 -13.73 26.71 3.18
CA MET A 13 -12.32 26.92 3.49
C MET A 13 -12.12 28.14 4.40
N PRO A 14 -11.03 28.20 5.19
CA PRO A 14 -10.80 29.30 6.10
C PRO A 14 -10.44 30.54 5.28
N LEU A 15 -10.85 31.71 5.79
CA LEU A 15 -10.50 33.01 5.20
C LEU A 15 -9.02 33.31 5.47
N LEU A 16 -8.15 32.61 4.76
CA LEU A 16 -6.71 32.84 4.74
C LEU A 16 -6.36 33.79 3.59
N SER A 17 -5.21 34.45 3.65
CA SER A 17 -4.70 35.31 2.57
C SER A 17 -4.44 34.54 1.26
N ARG A 18 -4.39 33.21 1.29
CA ARG A 18 -4.32 32.31 0.11
C ARG A 18 -5.24 31.08 0.28
N PRO A 19 -6.58 31.23 0.19
CA PRO A 19 -7.52 30.13 0.38
C PRO A 19 -7.39 29.04 -0.69
N SER A 20 -6.96 29.43 -1.91
CA SER A 20 -6.81 28.53 -3.06
C SER A 20 -5.71 27.47 -2.90
N LEU A 21 -4.76 27.65 -1.98
CA LEU A 21 -3.71 26.66 -1.68
C LEU A 21 -4.06 25.77 -0.48
N ALA A 22 -5.05 26.16 0.32
CA ALA A 22 -5.44 25.38 1.47
C ALA A 22 -6.29 24.19 1.00
N ARG A 23 -5.97 22.99 1.49
CA ARG A 23 -6.68 21.74 1.17
C ARG A 23 -7.74 21.35 2.21
N PHE A 24 -7.59 21.85 3.43
CA PHE A 24 -8.44 21.50 4.57
C PHE A 24 -8.86 22.75 5.35
N CYS A 25 -10.09 22.76 5.86
CA CYS A 25 -10.63 23.89 6.63
C CYS A 25 -10.02 24.07 8.02
N SER A 26 -9.39 23.02 8.57
CA SER A 26 -8.81 23.03 9.91
C SER A 26 -7.72 21.97 10.06
N GLY A 27 -6.90 22.12 11.12
CA GLY A 27 -5.95 21.08 11.54
C GLY A 27 -6.65 19.75 11.86
N ARG A 28 -7.85 19.81 12.46
CA ARG A 28 -8.68 18.62 12.73
C ARG A 28 -9.06 17.88 11.44
N CYS A 29 -9.52 18.60 10.42
CA CYS A 29 -9.86 17.99 9.13
C CYS A 29 -8.62 17.43 8.41
N ARG A 30 -7.48 18.10 8.50
CA ARG A 30 -6.20 17.59 7.98
C ARG A 30 -5.82 16.27 8.65
N VAL A 31 -5.86 16.20 9.98
CA VAL A 31 -5.54 14.98 10.75
C VAL A 31 -6.54 13.86 10.46
N ALA A 32 -7.83 14.17 10.36
CA ALA A 32 -8.87 13.20 10.06
C ALA A 32 -8.72 12.63 8.63
N ALA A 33 -8.48 13.48 7.63
CA ALA A 33 -8.17 13.04 6.28
C ALA A 33 -6.90 12.18 6.23
N HIS A 34 -5.85 12.57 6.94
CA HIS A 34 -4.61 11.79 7.03
C HIS A 34 -4.85 10.40 7.63
N ARG A 35 -5.59 10.31 8.75
CA ARG A 35 -5.95 9.02 9.38
C ARG A 35 -6.84 8.17 8.47
N ALA A 36 -7.80 8.78 7.79
CA ALA A 36 -8.65 8.09 6.84
C ALA A 36 -7.84 7.51 5.68
N ARG A 37 -6.83 8.23 5.16
CA ARG A 37 -5.95 7.73 4.10
C ARG A 37 -5.11 6.54 4.56
N ARG A 38 -4.60 6.55 5.81
CA ARG A 38 -3.68 5.54 6.36
C ARG A 38 -4.31 4.26 6.92
N ARG A 39 -5.41 3.79 6.32
CA ARG A 39 -6.12 2.60 6.81
C ARG A 39 -5.72 1.36 6.03
N ILE A 40 -5.01 0.46 6.70
CA ILE A 40 -4.64 -0.86 6.18
C ILE A 40 -5.84 -1.82 6.35
N PRO A 41 -6.09 -2.76 5.40
CA PRO A 41 -7.17 -3.75 5.49
C PRO A 41 -7.15 -4.60 6.78
N ALA A 42 -8.34 -4.96 7.26
CA ALA A 42 -8.48 -5.82 8.45
C ALA A 42 -7.93 -7.23 8.19
N GLU A 43 -8.06 -7.69 6.95
CA GLU A 43 -7.58 -8.97 6.43
C GLU A 43 -6.06 -9.12 6.55
N MET A 44 -5.32 -7.99 6.51
CA MET A 44 -3.87 -7.95 6.74
C MET A 44 -3.54 -7.69 8.22
N THR A 45 -4.16 -6.68 8.83
CA THR A 45 -3.85 -6.28 10.22
C THR A 45 -4.25 -7.33 11.26
N GLY A 46 -5.18 -8.23 10.93
CA GLY A 46 -5.57 -9.37 11.75
C GLY A 46 -4.61 -10.57 11.68
N ARG A 47 -3.50 -10.49 10.94
CA ARG A 47 -2.51 -11.59 10.83
C ARG A 47 -1.25 -11.26 11.61
N ASP A 48 -0.70 -12.23 12.34
CA ASP A 48 0.53 -12.08 13.12
C ASP A 48 1.79 -12.36 12.31
N ARG A 49 1.94 -11.62 11.21
CA ARG A 49 3.06 -11.73 10.27
C ARG A 49 3.62 -10.38 9.84
N TRP A 50 3.61 -9.44 10.79
CA TRP A 50 4.18 -8.11 10.61
C TRP A 50 5.63 -8.07 11.08
N VAL A 51 6.41 -7.27 10.37
CA VAL A 51 7.79 -6.94 10.71
C VAL A 51 7.97 -5.43 10.67
N ARG A 52 9.06 -4.94 11.23
CA ARG A 52 9.59 -3.61 10.93
C ARG A 52 10.54 -3.72 9.74
N ARG A 53 10.96 -2.58 9.19
CA ARG A 53 12.04 -2.55 8.19
C ARG A 53 13.03 -1.45 8.47
N THR A 54 14.25 -1.60 8.00
CA THR A 54 15.24 -0.50 7.96
C THR A 54 14.92 0.49 6.83
N ALA A 55 15.66 1.60 6.77
CA ALA A 55 15.61 2.54 5.64
C ALA A 55 16.02 1.88 4.32
N ARG A 56 16.91 0.87 4.37
CA ARG A 56 17.33 0.06 3.22
C ARG A 56 16.33 -1.05 2.85
N LYS A 57 15.09 -0.98 3.36
CA LYS A 57 14.02 -1.97 3.12
C LYS A 57 14.45 -3.41 3.47
N VAL A 58 15.17 -3.58 4.57
CA VAL A 58 15.54 -4.91 5.12
C VAL A 58 14.62 -5.22 6.32
N PRO A 59 14.01 -6.42 6.40
CA PRO A 59 13.07 -6.74 7.46
C PRO A 59 13.79 -6.94 8.80
N VAL A 60 13.23 -6.34 9.85
CA VAL A 60 13.70 -6.46 11.22
C VAL A 60 12.52 -6.73 12.15
N THR A 61 12.79 -7.43 13.23
CA THR A 61 11.89 -7.65 14.36
C THR A 61 11.52 -6.32 15.02
N VAL A 62 10.51 -6.33 15.90
CA VAL A 62 10.04 -5.12 16.59
C VAL A 62 11.10 -4.51 17.52
N ASP A 63 12.11 -5.27 17.92
CA ASP A 63 13.26 -4.84 18.71
C ASP A 63 14.55 -4.65 17.88
N GLY A 64 14.50 -4.82 16.56
CA GLY A 64 15.57 -4.39 15.64
C GLY A 64 16.56 -5.47 15.22
N ARG A 65 16.42 -6.71 15.68
CA ARG A 65 17.15 -7.87 15.13
C ARG A 65 16.65 -8.21 13.74
N ALA A 66 17.47 -8.88 12.92
CA ALA A 66 17.04 -9.35 11.60
C ALA A 66 15.78 -10.23 11.70
N ALA A 67 14.81 -9.99 10.82
CA ALA A 67 13.64 -10.84 10.67
C ALA A 67 13.74 -11.64 9.36
N SER A 68 13.13 -12.82 9.33
CA SER A 68 13.09 -13.69 8.17
C SER A 68 11.73 -13.60 7.49
N SER A 69 11.67 -13.71 6.16
CA SER A 69 10.41 -13.82 5.42
C SER A 69 9.80 -15.22 5.46
N THR A 70 10.45 -16.19 6.10
CA THR A 70 10.01 -17.59 6.15
C THR A 70 9.99 -18.19 7.56
N ASN A 71 10.45 -17.46 8.58
CA ASN A 71 10.41 -17.92 9.98
C ASN A 71 9.38 -17.11 10.81
N PRO A 72 8.21 -17.69 11.14
CA PRO A 72 7.17 -17.03 11.92
C PRO A 72 7.60 -16.53 13.29
N ALA A 73 8.61 -17.15 13.91
CA ALA A 73 9.12 -16.73 15.22
C ALA A 73 9.78 -15.34 15.19
N THR A 74 10.04 -14.79 13.98
CA THR A 74 10.61 -13.44 13.80
C THR A 74 9.55 -12.38 13.48
N TRP A 75 8.27 -12.74 13.42
CA TRP A 75 7.17 -11.84 13.12
C TRP A 75 6.44 -11.40 14.38
N ALA A 76 5.56 -10.41 14.24
CA ALA A 76 4.74 -9.88 15.30
C ALA A 76 3.31 -9.60 14.83
N SER A 77 2.43 -9.31 15.78
CA SER A 77 1.12 -8.73 15.48
C SER A 77 1.25 -7.33 14.88
N TYR A 78 0.22 -6.90 14.14
CA TYR A 78 0.16 -5.53 13.62
C TYR A 78 0.33 -4.49 14.73
N ARG A 79 -0.32 -4.69 15.87
CA ARG A 79 -0.27 -3.74 17.01
C ARG A 79 1.14 -3.61 17.57
N GLN A 80 1.87 -4.72 17.73
CA GLN A 80 3.26 -4.70 18.19
C GLN A 80 4.18 -3.99 17.18
N ALA A 81 4.04 -4.30 15.89
CA ALA A 81 4.83 -3.66 14.83
C ALA A 81 4.51 -2.17 14.69
N LEU A 82 3.25 -1.76 14.90
CA LEU A 82 2.84 -0.35 14.86
C LEU A 82 3.36 0.44 16.06
N ALA A 83 3.33 -0.16 17.26
CA ALA A 83 3.80 0.48 18.49
C ALA A 83 5.33 0.60 18.55
N SER A 84 6.05 -0.23 17.80
CA SER A 84 7.51 -0.19 17.75
C SER A 84 8.04 1.03 16.97
N GLY A 85 8.94 1.77 17.62
CA GLY A 85 9.72 2.85 16.99
C GLY A 85 10.92 2.38 16.16
N THR A 86 11.15 1.06 16.07
CA THR A 86 12.31 0.48 15.38
C THR A 86 12.24 0.71 13.87
N GLY A 87 13.37 1.07 13.26
CA GLY A 87 13.49 1.17 11.82
C GLY A 87 12.67 2.29 11.19
N ALA A 88 12.33 2.16 9.91
CA ALA A 88 11.77 3.22 9.07
C ALA A 88 10.34 2.94 8.58
N GLY A 89 9.73 1.82 8.97
CA GLY A 89 8.36 1.50 8.57
C GLY A 89 7.96 0.06 8.84
N LEU A 90 6.76 -0.27 8.39
CA LEU A 90 6.18 -1.61 8.51
C LEU A 90 6.54 -2.48 7.32
N GLY A 91 6.48 -3.78 7.54
CA GLY A 91 6.47 -4.79 6.50
C GLY A 91 5.47 -5.89 6.82
N PHE A 92 4.93 -6.52 5.79
CA PHE A 92 3.99 -7.63 5.89
C PHE A 92 4.56 -8.85 5.14
N VAL A 93 4.60 -10.00 5.80
CA VAL A 93 5.17 -11.21 5.23
C VAL A 93 4.10 -12.01 4.48
N LEU A 94 4.38 -12.33 3.22
CA LEU A 94 3.58 -13.21 2.38
C LEU A 94 4.06 -14.66 2.61
N ASN A 95 3.18 -15.51 3.13
CA ASN A 95 3.53 -16.89 3.51
C ASN A 95 2.81 -17.96 2.68
N GLY A 96 2.11 -17.58 1.60
CA GLY A 96 1.36 -18.51 0.75
C GLY A 96 -0.07 -18.81 1.20
N ASP A 97 -0.66 -18.06 2.13
CA ASP A 97 -2.04 -18.25 2.59
C ASP A 97 -3.12 -17.56 1.72
N GLY A 98 -2.76 -17.19 0.50
CA GLY A 98 -3.67 -16.56 -0.47
C GLY A 98 -3.68 -15.03 -0.45
N ILE A 99 -3.02 -14.34 0.48
CA ILE A 99 -2.78 -12.89 0.35
C ILE A 99 -1.58 -12.67 -0.56
N VAL A 100 -1.77 -11.88 -1.62
CA VAL A 100 -0.76 -11.57 -2.63
C VAL A 100 -0.53 -10.08 -2.75
N CYS A 101 0.61 -9.71 -3.33
CA CYS A 101 0.93 -8.35 -3.72
C CYS A 101 1.40 -8.33 -5.18
N VAL A 102 0.82 -7.44 -5.97
CA VAL A 102 1.34 -7.03 -7.27
C VAL A 102 2.04 -5.69 -7.09
N ASP A 103 3.35 -5.66 -7.29
CA ASP A 103 4.21 -4.49 -7.16
C ASP A 103 4.43 -3.84 -8.54
N LEU A 104 4.13 -2.55 -8.63
CA LEU A 104 4.26 -1.73 -9.84
C LEU A 104 5.33 -0.66 -9.60
N ASP A 105 6.54 -0.94 -10.10
CA ASP A 105 7.69 -0.04 -9.96
C ASP A 105 7.60 1.16 -10.89
N HIS A 106 8.00 2.34 -10.40
CA HIS A 106 8.15 3.57 -11.18
C HIS A 106 6.92 3.92 -12.04
N CYS A 107 5.73 3.69 -11.48
CA CYS A 107 4.47 3.93 -12.17
C CYS A 107 3.76 5.22 -11.75
N LEU A 108 4.32 5.96 -10.79
CA LEU A 108 3.79 7.23 -10.31
C LEU A 108 4.80 8.36 -10.48
N GLU A 109 4.37 9.45 -11.11
CA GLU A 109 5.14 10.69 -11.21
C GLU A 109 4.24 11.88 -10.86
N ALA A 110 4.62 12.66 -9.85
CA ALA A 110 3.84 13.80 -9.36
C ALA A 110 2.36 13.50 -9.02
N GLY A 111 2.04 12.23 -8.71
CA GLY A 111 0.67 11.76 -8.43
C GLY A 111 -0.08 11.24 -9.65
N GLU A 112 0.48 11.37 -10.85
CA GLU A 112 -0.07 10.83 -12.09
C GLU A 112 0.44 9.40 -12.32
N VAL A 113 -0.47 8.51 -12.71
CA VAL A 113 -0.14 7.10 -12.98
C VAL A 113 0.25 6.94 -14.44
N ALA A 114 1.36 6.24 -14.68
CA ALA A 114 1.81 5.89 -16.02
C ALA A 114 0.71 5.11 -16.79
N PRO A 115 0.50 5.37 -18.10
CA PRO A 115 -0.59 4.75 -18.85
C PRO A 115 -0.63 3.22 -18.80
N TRP A 116 0.55 2.56 -18.78
CA TRP A 116 0.65 1.11 -18.67
C TRP A 116 0.13 0.59 -17.32
N ALA A 117 0.42 1.31 -16.23
CA ALA A 117 0.01 0.94 -14.89
C ALA A 117 -1.49 1.21 -14.71
N ARG A 118 -2.01 2.30 -15.30
CA ARG A 118 -3.46 2.57 -15.32
C ARG A 118 -4.23 1.43 -15.98
N ARG A 119 -3.82 1.01 -17.18
CA ARG A 119 -4.43 -0.14 -17.87
C ARG A 119 -4.38 -1.44 -17.05
N LEU A 120 -3.33 -1.63 -16.26
CA LEU A 120 -3.22 -2.80 -15.39
C LEU A 120 -4.12 -2.67 -14.16
N LEU A 121 -4.15 -1.50 -13.51
CA LEU A 121 -5.04 -1.22 -12.38
C LEU A 121 -6.52 -1.43 -12.76
N ASP A 122 -6.91 -1.00 -13.96
CA ASP A 122 -8.28 -1.14 -14.47
C ASP A 122 -8.71 -2.62 -14.67
N ARG A 123 -7.76 -3.56 -14.68
CA ARG A 123 -8.03 -5.01 -14.76
C ARG A 123 -8.25 -5.64 -13.38
N PHE A 124 -7.82 -4.97 -12.31
CA PHE A 124 -8.04 -5.47 -10.95
C PHE A 124 -9.44 -5.05 -10.47
N PRO A 125 -10.11 -5.88 -9.67
CA PRO A 125 -11.29 -5.43 -8.93
C PRO A 125 -10.89 -4.32 -7.93
N ALA A 126 -11.88 -3.58 -7.45
CA ALA A 126 -11.68 -2.57 -6.41
C ALA A 126 -11.14 -3.21 -5.12
N THR A 127 -9.82 -3.14 -4.94
CA THR A 127 -9.04 -3.74 -3.85
C THR A 127 -8.11 -2.71 -3.23
N TYR A 128 -7.38 -3.10 -2.18
CA TYR A 128 -6.41 -2.25 -1.54
C TYR A 128 -5.22 -1.94 -2.45
N VAL A 129 -5.02 -0.64 -2.70
CA VAL A 129 -3.85 -0.11 -3.42
C VAL A 129 -3.21 0.96 -2.55
N GLU A 130 -1.91 0.88 -2.36
CA GLU A 130 -1.14 1.89 -1.62
C GLU A 130 0.05 2.40 -2.43
N VAL A 131 0.47 3.63 -2.13
CA VAL A 131 1.73 4.19 -2.61
C VAL A 131 2.87 3.47 -1.90
N SER A 132 3.82 2.95 -2.68
CA SER A 132 5.00 2.25 -2.17
C SER A 132 5.91 3.20 -1.37
N PRO A 133 6.85 2.69 -0.55
CA PRO A 133 7.71 3.54 0.27
C PRO A 133 8.61 4.53 -0.48
N SER A 134 8.89 4.31 -1.77
CA SER A 134 9.67 5.25 -2.58
C SER A 134 8.85 6.44 -3.08
N GLY A 135 7.51 6.34 -3.06
CA GLY A 135 6.60 7.40 -3.50
C GLY A 135 6.30 7.40 -5.00
N ASP A 136 7.02 6.61 -5.79
CA ASP A 136 6.94 6.54 -7.25
C ASP A 136 6.40 5.19 -7.77
N GLY A 137 5.99 4.29 -6.88
CA GLY A 137 5.43 2.97 -7.22
C GLY A 137 4.16 2.66 -6.45
N LEU A 138 3.46 1.60 -6.82
CA LEU A 138 2.20 1.16 -6.21
C LEU A 138 2.26 -0.31 -5.79
N HIS A 139 1.70 -0.63 -4.63
CA HIS A 139 1.40 -2.01 -4.24
C HIS A 139 -0.10 -2.26 -4.37
N VAL A 140 -0.48 -3.30 -5.10
CA VAL A 140 -1.86 -3.79 -5.20
C VAL A 140 -1.97 -5.10 -4.41
N PHE A 141 -2.71 -5.09 -3.30
CA PHE A 141 -2.93 -6.28 -2.48
C PHE A 141 -4.32 -6.87 -2.75
N GLY A 142 -4.41 -8.20 -2.67
CA GLY A 142 -5.69 -8.92 -2.71
C GLY A 142 -5.51 -10.40 -2.48
N PHE A 143 -6.54 -11.17 -2.81
CA PHE A 143 -6.53 -12.62 -2.68
C PHE A 143 -6.26 -13.29 -4.03
N ALA A 144 -5.31 -14.22 -4.08
CA ALA A 144 -5.08 -15.13 -5.20
C ALA A 144 -4.17 -16.28 -4.76
N ASP A 145 -4.12 -17.36 -5.51
CA ASP A 145 -3.12 -18.41 -5.30
C ASP A 145 -1.86 -18.13 -6.13
N VAL A 146 -0.76 -17.75 -5.46
CA VAL A 146 0.54 -17.47 -6.08
C VAL A 146 1.63 -18.21 -5.31
N VAL A 147 1.96 -19.40 -5.79
CA VAL A 147 2.99 -20.27 -5.21
C VAL A 147 4.42 -19.91 -5.62
N ARG A 148 4.58 -19.18 -6.73
CA ARG A 148 5.88 -18.72 -7.24
C ARG A 148 5.78 -17.28 -7.71
N GLY A 149 6.68 -16.44 -7.23
CA GLY A 149 6.75 -15.05 -7.68
C GLY A 149 7.10 -14.95 -9.18
N ARG A 150 6.58 -13.92 -9.84
CA ARG A 150 6.77 -13.70 -11.28
C ARG A 150 7.11 -12.25 -11.57
N HIS A 151 8.04 -12.03 -12.49
CA HIS A 151 8.29 -10.72 -13.08
C HIS A 151 7.61 -10.69 -14.44
N VAL A 152 6.75 -9.71 -14.67
CA VAL A 152 5.99 -9.55 -15.91
C VAL A 152 6.44 -8.25 -16.57
N ARG A 153 6.92 -8.37 -17.81
CA ARG A 153 7.25 -7.21 -18.64
C ARG A 153 5.97 -6.73 -19.32
N LEU A 154 5.72 -5.43 -19.24
CA LEU A 154 4.58 -4.78 -19.86
C LEU A 154 5.11 -3.75 -20.84
N ASP A 155 4.31 -3.42 -21.84
CA ASP A 155 4.65 -2.32 -22.72
C ASP A 155 4.69 -1.00 -21.93
N GLY A 156 5.89 -0.48 -21.72
CA GLY A 156 6.16 0.73 -20.94
C GLY A 156 6.48 0.52 -19.45
N GLY A 157 6.52 -0.72 -18.93
CA GLY A 157 6.78 -0.93 -17.50
C GLY A 157 7.03 -2.39 -17.07
N ARG A 158 7.07 -2.61 -15.75
CA ARG A 158 7.22 -3.94 -15.15
C ARG A 158 6.28 -4.10 -13.96
N ALA A 159 5.77 -5.31 -13.78
CA ALA A 159 5.02 -5.71 -12.60
C ALA A 159 5.67 -6.95 -11.97
N GLU A 160 5.68 -7.03 -10.65
CA GLU A 160 6.14 -8.20 -9.92
C GLU A 160 4.99 -8.76 -9.09
N VAL A 161 4.74 -10.07 -9.20
CA VAL A 161 3.66 -10.75 -8.48
C VAL A 161 4.29 -11.62 -7.40
N TYR A 162 3.83 -11.46 -6.16
CA TYR A 162 4.33 -12.19 -4.99
C TYR A 162 3.17 -12.77 -4.17
N GLY A 163 3.30 -14.03 -3.73
CA GLY A 163 2.36 -14.67 -2.80
C GLY A 163 3.00 -15.42 -1.63
N THR A 164 4.31 -15.68 -1.67
CA THR A 164 5.01 -16.42 -0.62
C THR A 164 6.51 -16.09 -0.56
N GLY A 165 7.14 -16.35 0.59
CA GLY A 165 8.59 -16.28 0.82
C GLY A 165 9.20 -14.87 0.79
N ARG A 166 8.38 -13.83 0.68
CA ARG A 166 8.79 -12.43 0.62
C ARG A 166 8.04 -11.62 1.68
N PHE A 167 8.62 -10.49 2.06
CA PHE A 167 7.89 -9.46 2.78
C PHE A 167 7.71 -8.25 1.86
N ILE A 168 6.61 -7.52 2.02
CA ILE A 168 6.32 -6.28 1.31
C ILE A 168 6.39 -5.14 2.31
N CYS A 169 7.02 -4.04 1.94
CA CYS A 169 7.02 -2.83 2.76
C CYS A 169 5.63 -2.20 2.70
N VAL A 170 4.97 -1.99 3.84
CA VAL A 170 3.61 -1.45 3.87
C VAL A 170 3.62 0.00 4.35
N THR A 171 2.98 0.90 3.61
CA THR A 171 2.92 2.34 3.95
C THR A 171 1.61 2.72 4.61
N GLY A 172 0.53 2.02 4.29
CA GLY A 172 -0.83 2.42 4.65
C GLY A 172 -1.41 3.51 3.75
N ASP A 173 -0.60 4.16 2.90
CA ASP A 173 -0.99 5.37 2.17
C ASP A 173 -1.83 5.02 0.94
N ARG A 174 -3.15 4.95 1.13
CA ARG A 174 -4.09 4.50 0.10
C ARG A 174 -4.04 5.42 -1.12
N PHE A 175 -3.81 4.80 -2.27
CA PHE A 175 -3.81 5.47 -3.55
C PHE A 175 -5.24 5.72 -4.03
N GLU A 176 -5.53 6.94 -4.54
CA GLU A 176 -6.81 7.32 -5.16
C GLU A 176 -8.10 6.87 -4.43
N GLY A 177 -8.08 6.84 -3.10
CA GLY A 177 -9.25 6.43 -2.33
C GLY A 177 -9.57 4.94 -2.39
N ALA A 178 -8.62 4.11 -2.84
CA ALA A 178 -8.74 2.65 -2.90
C ALA A 178 -9.39 2.07 -1.63
N PRO A 179 -10.24 1.03 -1.73
CA PRO A 179 -10.89 0.42 -0.58
C PRO A 179 -9.89 -0.05 0.48
N ALA A 180 -10.24 0.10 1.76
CA ALA A 180 -9.48 -0.49 2.87
C ALA A 180 -9.89 -1.94 3.14
N ARG A 181 -9.96 -2.76 2.09
CA ARG A 181 -10.32 -4.19 2.10
C ARG A 181 -9.59 -4.91 0.96
N LEU A 182 -9.43 -6.22 1.08
CA LEU A 182 -8.87 -7.05 0.00
C LEU A 182 -10.00 -7.64 -0.85
N ALA A 183 -9.80 -7.72 -2.15
CA ALA A 183 -10.71 -8.39 -3.08
C ALA A 183 -10.04 -9.62 -3.72
N ASP A 184 -10.86 -10.52 -4.28
CA ASP A 184 -10.38 -11.67 -5.06
C ASP A 184 -9.81 -11.20 -6.40
N MET A 185 -8.50 -11.32 -6.55
CA MET A 185 -7.71 -10.96 -7.72
C MET A 185 -7.34 -12.16 -8.59
N THR A 186 -7.86 -13.36 -8.32
CA THR A 186 -7.43 -14.62 -8.96
C THR A 186 -7.43 -14.53 -10.48
N ALA A 187 -8.54 -14.08 -11.09
CA ALA A 187 -8.66 -13.96 -12.54
C ALA A 187 -7.68 -12.92 -13.13
N ALA A 188 -7.52 -11.78 -12.46
CA ALA A 188 -6.64 -10.70 -12.91
C ALA A 188 -5.16 -11.09 -12.80
N VAL A 189 -4.76 -11.74 -11.71
CA VAL A 189 -3.40 -12.27 -11.49
C VAL A 189 -3.09 -13.38 -12.48
N ALA A 190 -4.00 -14.32 -12.71
CA ALA A 190 -3.82 -15.38 -13.70
C ALA A 190 -3.60 -14.80 -15.11
N ALA A 191 -4.42 -13.81 -15.50
CA ALA A 191 -4.32 -13.17 -16.81
C ALA A 191 -3.07 -12.27 -16.94
N LEU A 192 -2.56 -11.70 -15.84
CA LEU A 192 -1.28 -10.98 -15.82
C LEU A 192 -0.10 -11.95 -15.98
N CYS A 193 -0.17 -13.10 -15.31
CA CYS A 193 0.82 -14.17 -15.40
C CYS A 193 0.68 -15.03 -16.67
N ALA A 194 -0.29 -14.80 -17.55
CA ALA A 194 -0.37 -15.50 -18.83
C ALA A 194 0.32 -14.73 -19.96
N ALA A 195 0.55 -13.43 -19.77
CA ALA A 195 1.28 -12.55 -20.68
C ALA A 195 2.80 -12.72 -20.54
#